data_AF-A0A6N8BA17-F1
#
_entry.id   AF-A0A6N8BA17-F1
#
_cell.length_a   1.000
_cell.length_b   1.000
_cell.length_c   1.000
_cell.angle_alpha   90.00
_cell.angle_beta   90.00
_cell.angle_gamma   90.00
#
_symmetry.space_group_name_H-M   'P 1'
#
loop_
_entity.id
_entity.type
_entity.pdbx_description
1 polymer ?
#
loop_
_entity_poly.entity_id
_entity_poly.type
_entity_poly.pdbx_seq_one_letter_code
_entity_poly.pdbx_strand_id
1 'polypeptide(L)'
;MLKTNKKAVKRYRAGNITAAFGADLLVNGSTSVPNLLLKYYSRLGITDNEMMLLIQLIRLRSEEKILYPEAEEMENCINGGANQFGLLMDNLLEKELISITEYYDFNKDMVVDGIDFEPLYEKLSELWACDKMSEIEQTKNILEKSPKHNSVNNITAENRTTNREDQPDGKVLNICTMFEREFARPLSPMEVERIRQWLEEVDSVLIMEALRRAVLMGKNNFRYIDAILMEWQKNKLTTLQDIERYDEEFKKRRSNRGQTSSNKKHDQNNSAQSSDNERKKLYDALLMS
;
A
#
# COMPACT_ATOMS: atom_id res chain seq x y z
N MET A 1 -23.13 -26.28 -31.13
CA MET A 1 -22.27 -27.48 -30.99
C MET A 1 -20.81 -27.04 -30.86
N LEU A 2 -20.35 -26.86 -29.62
CA LEU A 2 -18.93 -26.58 -29.32
C LEU A 2 -18.13 -27.87 -29.56
N LYS A 3 -17.31 -27.89 -30.60
CA LYS A 3 -16.36 -28.98 -30.86
C LYS A 3 -15.30 -28.97 -29.77
N THR A 4 -15.43 -29.88 -28.81
CA THR A 4 -14.40 -30.16 -27.79
C THR A 4 -13.11 -30.59 -28.49
N ASN A 5 -12.10 -29.72 -28.42
CA ASN A 5 -10.80 -29.95 -29.03
C ASN A 5 -10.03 -30.98 -28.21
N LYS A 6 -10.27 -32.27 -28.47
CA LYS A 6 -9.61 -33.44 -27.85
C LYS A 6 -8.08 -33.52 -28.06
N LYS A 7 -7.42 -32.47 -28.56
CA LYS A 7 -5.97 -32.37 -28.78
C LYS A 7 -5.23 -31.42 -27.82
N ALA A 8 -5.90 -30.76 -26.88
CA ALA A 8 -5.26 -29.81 -25.96
C ALA A 8 -4.70 -30.44 -24.67
N VAL A 9 -4.54 -31.76 -24.59
CA VAL A 9 -3.81 -32.39 -23.48
C VAL A 9 -2.33 -32.42 -23.85
N LYS A 10 -1.52 -31.58 -23.20
CA LYS A 10 -0.06 -31.55 -23.36
C LYS A 10 0.49 -32.93 -23.03
N ARG A 11 0.80 -33.73 -24.04
CA ARG A 11 1.49 -35.01 -23.85
C ARG A 11 2.89 -34.68 -23.34
N TYR A 12 3.13 -34.91 -22.05
CA TYR A 12 4.47 -34.90 -21.46
C TYR A 12 5.34 -35.85 -22.28
N ARG A 13 6.17 -35.31 -23.19
CA ARG A 13 7.20 -36.10 -23.85
C ARG A 13 8.14 -36.55 -22.74
N ALA A 14 8.36 -37.86 -22.63
CA ALA A 14 9.41 -38.40 -21.78
C ALA A 14 10.70 -37.60 -22.03
N GLY A 15 11.16 -36.82 -21.05
CA GLY A 15 12.46 -36.16 -21.14
C GLY A 15 12.61 -34.74 -20.60
N ASN A 16 11.59 -34.02 -20.12
CA ASN A 16 11.89 -32.74 -19.45
C ASN A 16 10.92 -32.39 -18.32
N ILE A 17 11.03 -33.15 -17.22
CA ILE A 17 10.33 -32.88 -15.96
C ILE A 17 10.63 -31.46 -15.43
N THR A 18 11.81 -30.91 -15.73
CA THR A 18 12.19 -29.55 -15.34
C THR A 18 11.36 -28.48 -16.07
N ALA A 19 11.08 -28.68 -17.35
CA ALA A 19 10.19 -27.78 -18.10
C ALA A 19 8.72 -27.90 -17.69
N ALA A 20 8.30 -29.09 -17.25
CA ALA A 20 6.98 -29.29 -16.63
C ALA A 20 6.89 -28.55 -15.31
N PHE A 21 7.87 -28.78 -14.42
CA PHE A 21 7.98 -28.09 -13.14
C PHE A 21 8.03 -26.57 -13.31
N GLY A 22 8.85 -26.04 -14.23
CA GLY A 22 8.93 -24.59 -14.45
C GLY A 22 7.63 -23.97 -14.96
N ALA A 23 6.83 -24.73 -15.73
CA ALA A 23 5.48 -24.30 -16.11
C ALA A 23 4.55 -24.30 -14.89
N ASP A 24 4.53 -25.37 -14.10
CA ASP A 24 3.68 -25.47 -12.92
C ASP A 24 4.06 -24.43 -11.86
N LEU A 25 5.36 -24.15 -11.67
CA LEU A 25 5.86 -23.13 -10.75
C LEU A 25 5.32 -21.73 -11.08
N LEU A 26 5.16 -21.41 -12.37
CA LEU A 26 4.62 -20.12 -12.80
C LEU A 26 3.08 -20.11 -12.78
N VAL A 27 2.44 -21.24 -13.11
CA VAL A 27 0.97 -21.35 -13.18
C VAL A 27 0.33 -21.30 -11.79
N ASN A 28 0.97 -21.90 -10.78
CA ASN A 28 0.45 -21.90 -9.41
C ASN A 28 0.67 -20.57 -8.66
N GLY A 29 1.32 -19.59 -9.29
CA GLY A 29 1.43 -18.25 -8.74
C GLY A 29 2.46 -18.11 -7.61
N SER A 30 2.31 -17.05 -6.82
CA SER A 30 3.19 -16.73 -5.72
C SER A 30 2.44 -15.90 -4.68
N THR A 31 2.62 -16.22 -3.40
CA THR A 31 2.06 -15.44 -2.31
C THR A 31 3.00 -14.29 -1.92
N SER A 32 2.50 -13.06 -1.96
CA SER A 32 3.25 -11.86 -1.56
C SER A 32 2.90 -11.46 -0.14
N VAL A 33 3.92 -11.23 0.70
CA VAL A 33 3.74 -10.79 2.08
C VAL A 33 4.16 -9.32 2.20
N PRO A 34 3.30 -8.42 2.72
CA PRO A 34 3.68 -7.02 2.90
C PRO A 34 4.87 -6.87 3.85
N ASN A 35 5.89 -6.12 3.42
CA ASN A 35 7.08 -5.88 4.25
C ASN A 35 6.78 -5.18 5.58
N LEU A 36 5.70 -4.38 5.64
CA LEU A 36 5.27 -3.78 6.92
C LEU A 36 4.80 -4.85 7.91
N LEU A 37 4.10 -5.88 7.44
CA LEU A 37 3.69 -6.99 8.28
C LEU A 37 4.93 -7.75 8.77
N LEU A 38 5.88 -8.08 7.90
CA LEU A 38 7.14 -8.73 8.28
C LEU A 38 7.99 -7.87 9.24
N LYS A 39 7.93 -6.54 9.11
CA LYS A 39 8.66 -5.63 9.99
C LYS A 39 8.06 -5.57 11.40
N TYR A 40 6.74 -5.73 11.52
CA TYR A 40 6.03 -5.43 12.77
C TYR A 40 5.32 -6.63 13.42
N TYR A 41 5.29 -7.82 12.80
CA TYR A 41 4.52 -8.95 13.34
C TYR A 41 4.90 -9.29 14.78
N SER A 42 6.18 -9.28 15.13
CA SER A 42 6.64 -9.54 16.50
C SER A 42 6.14 -8.48 17.51
N ARG A 43 6.06 -7.20 17.10
CA ARG A 43 5.50 -6.11 17.92
C ARG A 43 3.98 -6.20 18.06
N LEU A 44 3.30 -6.84 17.12
CA LEU A 44 1.88 -7.21 17.21
C LEU A 44 1.64 -8.44 18.10
N GLY A 45 2.70 -9.02 18.69
CA GLY A 45 2.61 -10.24 19.49
C GLY A 45 2.41 -11.50 18.65
N ILE A 46 2.64 -11.44 17.34
CA ILE A 46 2.57 -12.58 16.43
C ILE A 46 3.86 -13.39 16.54
N THR A 47 3.74 -14.69 16.77
CA THR A 47 4.86 -15.64 16.77
C THR A 47 5.21 -16.08 15.35
N ASP A 48 6.39 -16.67 15.15
CA ASP A 48 6.80 -17.15 13.81
C ASP A 48 5.84 -18.22 13.25
N ASN A 49 5.29 -19.08 14.12
CA ASN A 49 4.30 -20.09 13.74
C ASN A 49 2.97 -19.45 13.33
N GLU A 50 2.50 -18.45 14.07
CA GLU A 50 1.29 -17.69 13.73
C GLU A 50 1.49 -16.87 12.45
N MET A 51 2.68 -16.32 12.23
CA MET A 51 3.03 -15.61 11.00
C MET A 51 3.02 -16.56 9.80
N MET A 52 3.54 -17.78 9.95
CA MET A 52 3.45 -18.81 8.92
C MET A 52 2.00 -19.19 8.62
N LEU A 53 1.17 -19.34 9.65
CA LEU A 53 -0.28 -19.54 9.49
C LEU A 53 -0.90 -18.39 8.69
N LEU A 54 -0.65 -17.12 9.06
CA LEU A 54 -1.17 -15.96 8.32
C LEU A 54 -0.78 -15.98 6.84
N ILE A 55 0.46 -16.35 6.51
CA ILE A 55 0.92 -16.47 5.12
C ILE A 55 0.11 -17.54 4.38
N GLN A 56 -0.13 -18.71 4.99
CA GLN A 56 -0.94 -19.77 4.40
C GLN A 56 -2.40 -19.34 4.22
N LEU A 57 -2.99 -18.67 5.20
CA LEU A 57 -4.36 -18.15 5.08
C LEU A 57 -4.47 -17.12 3.94
N ILE A 58 -3.49 -16.23 3.80
CA ILE A 58 -3.42 -15.25 2.70
C ILE A 58 -3.26 -15.96 1.36
N ARG A 59 -2.42 -17.00 1.28
CA ARG A 59 -2.26 -17.84 0.07
C ARG A 59 -3.60 -18.45 -0.34
N LEU A 60 -4.26 -19.18 0.56
CA LEU A 60 -5.53 -19.88 0.29
C LEU A 60 -6.63 -18.91 -0.15
N ARG A 61 -6.71 -17.73 0.51
CA ARG A 61 -7.64 -16.68 0.11
C ARG A 61 -7.34 -16.11 -1.29
N SER A 62 -6.06 -15.88 -1.58
CA SER A 62 -5.65 -15.18 -2.80
C SER A 62 -5.72 -16.08 -4.03
N GLU A 63 -5.17 -17.28 -3.91
CA GLU A 63 -5.00 -18.25 -5.01
C GLU A 63 -6.23 -19.13 -5.17
N GLU A 64 -6.74 -19.71 -4.09
CA GLU A 64 -7.76 -20.77 -4.12
C GLU A 64 -9.18 -20.25 -3.82
N LYS A 65 -9.31 -18.97 -3.41
CA LYS A 65 -10.58 -18.32 -3.02
C LYS A 65 -11.28 -19.00 -1.85
N ILE A 66 -10.52 -19.71 -1.02
CA ILE A 66 -11.01 -20.31 0.21
C ILE A 66 -11.13 -19.21 1.26
N LEU A 67 -12.36 -19.01 1.76
CA LEU A 67 -12.68 -17.96 2.72
C LEU A 67 -12.42 -18.39 4.16
N TYR A 68 -12.69 -19.66 4.46
CA TYR A 68 -12.43 -20.30 5.74
C TYR A 68 -11.79 -21.67 5.47
N PRO A 69 -10.55 -21.91 5.95
CA PRO A 69 -9.88 -23.16 5.71
C PRO A 69 -10.37 -24.28 6.63
N GLU A 70 -10.51 -25.47 6.07
CA GLU A 70 -10.80 -26.68 6.85
C GLU A 70 -9.51 -27.27 7.43
N ALA A 71 -9.63 -28.06 8.51
CA ALA A 71 -8.47 -28.63 9.19
C ALA A 71 -7.58 -29.50 8.26
N GLU A 72 -8.20 -30.19 7.29
CA GLU A 72 -7.50 -31.04 6.31
C GLU A 72 -6.59 -30.22 5.38
N GLU A 73 -7.00 -29.00 5.02
CA GLU A 73 -6.24 -28.10 4.14
C GLU A 73 -4.96 -27.59 4.83
N MET A 74 -4.99 -27.54 6.16
CA MET A 74 -3.93 -26.98 6.99
C MET A 74 -2.98 -28.04 7.58
N GLU A 75 -3.39 -29.31 7.61
CA GLU A 75 -2.61 -30.42 8.16
C GLU A 75 -1.26 -30.61 7.45
N ASN A 76 -1.21 -30.36 6.14
CA ASN A 76 0.00 -30.50 5.32
C ASN A 76 0.85 -29.21 5.27
N CYS A 77 0.32 -28.09 5.77
CA CYS A 77 0.95 -26.78 5.66
C CYS A 77 1.48 -26.26 6.99
N ILE A 78 1.04 -26.82 8.12
CA ILE A 78 1.45 -26.43 9.47
C ILE A 78 2.13 -27.59 10.17
N ASN A 79 3.30 -27.31 10.74
CA ASN A 79 4.01 -28.27 11.56
C ASN A 79 3.22 -28.53 12.86
N GLY A 80 2.84 -29.78 13.13
CA GLY A 80 2.03 -30.15 14.29
C GLY A 80 0.55 -30.51 14.01
N GLY A 81 0.11 -30.46 12.75
CA GLY A 81 -1.20 -30.95 12.31
C GLY A 81 -2.40 -30.14 12.83
N ALA A 82 -3.58 -30.76 12.81
CA ALA A 82 -4.86 -30.08 13.10
C ALA A 82 -4.95 -29.45 14.51
N ASN A 83 -4.37 -30.08 15.52
CA ASN A 83 -4.38 -29.54 16.89
C ASN A 83 -3.59 -28.22 16.99
N GLN A 84 -2.45 -28.15 16.31
CA GLN A 84 -1.65 -26.93 16.27
C GLN A 84 -2.37 -25.83 15.49
N PHE A 85 -3.06 -26.19 14.39
CA PHE A 85 -3.86 -25.23 13.62
C PHE A 85 -4.94 -24.57 14.47
N GLY A 86 -5.75 -25.35 15.20
CA GLY A 86 -6.78 -24.80 16.10
C GLY A 86 -6.19 -23.84 17.13
N LEU A 87 -5.11 -24.24 17.80
CA LEU A 87 -4.45 -23.38 18.80
C LEU A 87 -3.91 -22.07 18.21
N LEU A 88 -3.31 -22.11 17.01
CA LEU A 88 -2.82 -20.90 16.34
C LEU A 88 -3.97 -19.99 15.89
N MET A 89 -5.08 -20.56 15.42
CA MET A 89 -6.29 -19.82 15.07
C MET A 89 -6.89 -19.13 16.29
N ASP A 90 -7.06 -19.85 17.39
CA ASP A 90 -7.59 -19.33 18.66
C ASP A 90 -6.71 -18.18 19.16
N ASN A 91 -5.39 -18.31 19.12
CA ASN A 91 -4.49 -17.24 19.52
C ASN A 91 -4.63 -15.99 18.65
N LEU A 92 -4.78 -16.14 17.31
CA LEU A 92 -4.95 -15.01 16.40
C LEU A 92 -6.29 -14.30 16.63
N LEU A 93 -7.35 -15.05 16.94
CA LEU A 93 -8.67 -14.53 17.31
C LEU A 93 -8.64 -13.81 18.67
N GLU A 94 -8.00 -14.41 19.69
CA GLU A 94 -7.86 -13.81 21.02
C GLU A 94 -7.03 -12.52 21.00
N LYS A 95 -6.00 -12.48 20.14
CA LYS A 95 -5.23 -11.25 19.88
C LYS A 95 -5.98 -10.24 19.02
N GLU A 96 -7.21 -10.54 18.58
CA GLU A 96 -8.03 -9.77 17.64
C GLU A 96 -7.21 -9.33 16.41
N LEU A 97 -6.39 -10.23 15.89
CA LEU A 97 -5.66 -10.02 14.64
C LEU A 97 -6.47 -10.52 13.46
N ILE A 98 -7.35 -11.49 13.69
CA ILE A 98 -8.35 -11.92 12.72
C ILE A 98 -9.72 -11.95 13.40
N SER A 99 -10.77 -11.92 12.61
CA SER A 99 -12.14 -12.20 13.05
C SER A 99 -12.82 -13.18 12.10
N ILE A 100 -14.00 -13.68 12.46
CA ILE A 100 -14.84 -14.48 11.56
C ILE A 100 -16.03 -13.62 11.17
N THR A 101 -16.26 -13.48 9.87
CA THR A 101 -17.36 -12.68 9.31
C THR A 101 -18.07 -13.43 8.20
N GLU A 102 -19.29 -13.01 7.86
CA GLU A 102 -20.11 -13.62 6.83
C GLU A 102 -19.79 -13.05 5.45
N TYR A 103 -19.54 -13.93 4.47
CA TYR A 103 -19.32 -13.60 3.07
C TYR A 103 -20.37 -14.28 2.19
N TYR A 104 -20.80 -13.59 1.13
CA TYR A 104 -21.67 -14.19 0.13
C TYR A 104 -20.83 -14.90 -0.95
N ASP A 105 -21.00 -16.22 -1.07
CA ASP A 105 -20.37 -17.02 -2.12
C ASP A 105 -21.27 -17.05 -3.37
N PHE A 106 -20.89 -16.27 -4.38
CA PHE A 106 -21.59 -16.20 -5.68
C PHE A 106 -21.69 -17.54 -6.41
N ASN A 107 -20.77 -18.48 -6.16
CA ASN A 107 -20.77 -19.77 -6.84
C ASN A 107 -21.79 -20.74 -6.24
N LYS A 108 -21.98 -20.66 -4.91
CA LYS A 108 -22.88 -21.53 -4.14
C LYS A 108 -24.24 -20.89 -3.85
N ASP A 109 -24.39 -19.59 -4.11
CA ASP A 109 -25.57 -18.77 -3.80
C ASP A 109 -25.98 -18.87 -2.33
N MET A 110 -24.99 -18.76 -1.44
CA MET A 110 -25.20 -18.85 0.00
C MET A 110 -24.23 -17.97 0.77
N VAL A 111 -24.59 -17.67 2.01
CA VAL A 111 -23.70 -17.02 2.97
C VAL A 111 -22.85 -18.07 3.65
N VAL A 112 -21.55 -17.81 3.74
CA VAL A 112 -20.55 -18.67 4.39
C VAL A 112 -19.69 -17.85 5.32
N ASP A 113 -19.23 -18.47 6.40
CA ASP A 113 -18.24 -17.86 7.27
C ASP A 113 -16.89 -17.76 6.57
N GLY A 114 -16.14 -16.71 6.89
CA GLY A 114 -14.81 -16.47 6.37
C GLY A 114 -13.96 -15.72 7.38
N ILE A 115 -12.65 -15.88 7.27
CA ILE A 115 -11.71 -15.12 8.08
C ILE A 115 -11.75 -13.64 7.65
N ASP A 116 -11.56 -12.69 8.53
CA ASP A 116 -11.37 -11.29 8.19
C ASP A 116 -10.02 -10.83 8.71
N PHE A 117 -9.29 -10.12 7.84
CA PHE A 117 -7.97 -9.58 8.15
C PHE A 117 -8.02 -8.07 8.45
N GLU A 118 -9.20 -7.43 8.38
CA GLU A 118 -9.36 -6.03 8.75
C GLU A 118 -8.73 -5.71 10.12
N PRO A 119 -8.95 -6.51 11.20
CA PRO A 119 -8.34 -6.22 12.50
C PRO A 119 -6.80 -6.22 12.48
N LEU A 120 -6.17 -7.14 11.74
CA LEU A 120 -4.71 -7.16 11.54
C LEU A 120 -4.24 -5.86 10.90
N TYR A 121 -4.93 -5.40 9.85
CA TYR A 121 -4.53 -4.21 9.12
C TYR A 121 -4.73 -2.93 9.93
N GLU A 122 -5.78 -2.86 10.74
CA GLU A 122 -5.98 -1.77 11.69
C GLU A 122 -4.81 -1.68 12.68
N LYS A 123 -4.50 -2.77 13.38
CA LYS A 123 -3.39 -2.82 14.34
C LYS A 123 -2.03 -2.53 13.68
N LEU A 124 -1.81 -3.04 12.46
CA LEU A 124 -0.61 -2.76 11.69
C LEU A 124 -0.49 -1.27 11.33
N SER A 125 -1.60 -0.62 10.98
CA SER A 125 -1.65 0.80 10.62
C SER A 125 -1.31 1.71 11.80
N GLU A 126 -1.75 1.35 13.00
CA GLU A 126 -1.44 2.08 14.25
C GLU A 126 0.05 2.02 14.59
N LEU A 127 0.65 0.83 14.53
CA LEU A 127 2.10 0.68 14.75
C LEU A 127 2.92 1.44 13.72
N TRP A 128 2.52 1.37 12.45
CA TRP A 128 3.16 2.13 11.39
C TRP A 128 3.07 3.63 11.63
N ALA A 129 1.91 4.13 12.07
CA ALA A 129 1.70 5.55 12.36
C ALA A 129 2.61 6.03 13.52
N CYS A 130 2.76 5.23 14.59
CA CYS A 130 3.62 5.56 15.72
C CYS A 130 5.10 5.70 15.30
N ASP A 131 5.61 4.76 14.51
CA ASP A 131 6.99 4.82 14.00
C ASP A 131 7.17 6.02 13.07
N LYS A 132 6.17 6.31 12.23
CA LYS A 132 6.22 7.47 11.32
C LYS A 132 6.18 8.81 12.06
N MET A 133 5.41 8.93 13.14
CA MET A 133 5.42 10.14 13.98
C MET A 133 6.81 10.38 14.58
N SER A 134 7.44 9.32 15.11
CA SER A 134 8.79 9.41 15.68
C SER A 134 9.83 9.84 14.64
N GLU A 135 9.74 9.32 13.41
CA GLU A 135 10.62 9.70 12.29
C GLU A 135 10.44 11.17 11.90
N ILE A 136 9.19 11.65 11.85
CA ILE A 136 8.88 13.05 11.55
C ILE A 136 9.40 13.98 12.65
N GLU A 137 9.25 13.64 13.93
CA GLU A 137 9.76 14.43 15.05
C GLU A 137 11.28 14.51 15.06
N GLN A 138 11.97 13.39 14.84
CA GLN A 138 13.43 13.38 14.72
C GLN A 138 13.90 14.25 13.56
N THR A 139 13.22 14.16 12.41
CA THR A 139 13.53 14.98 11.24
C THR A 139 13.36 16.48 11.54
N LYS A 140 12.26 16.87 12.19
CA LYS A 140 12.03 18.26 12.61
C LYS A 140 13.12 18.76 13.55
N ASN A 141 13.48 17.96 14.56
CA ASN A 141 14.54 18.30 15.51
C ASN A 141 15.91 18.50 14.86
N ILE A 142 16.25 17.72 13.83
CA ILE A 142 17.51 17.88 13.07
C ILE A 142 17.48 19.17 12.24
N LEU A 143 16.33 19.48 11.62
CA LEU A 143 16.15 20.71 10.84
C LEU A 143 16.19 21.97 11.71
N GLU A 144 15.62 21.93 12.91
CA GLU A 144 15.61 23.06 13.85
C GLU A 144 16.98 23.31 14.51
N LYS A 145 17.77 22.25 14.74
CA LYS A 145 19.13 22.35 15.32
C LYS A 145 20.21 22.69 14.29
N SER A 146 19.89 22.68 12.99
CA SER A 146 20.82 23.11 11.96
C SER A 146 20.92 24.65 11.99
N PRO A 147 22.11 25.23 12.29
CA PRO A 147 22.23 26.67 12.43
C PRO A 147 21.96 27.33 11.08
N LYS A 148 21.05 28.31 11.07
CA LYS A 148 20.84 29.20 9.91
C LYS A 148 22.20 29.75 9.49
N HIS A 149 22.62 29.42 8.27
CA HIS A 149 23.87 29.89 7.67
C HIS A 149 23.89 31.42 7.66
N ASN A 150 24.59 32.02 8.63
CA ASN A 150 25.10 33.39 8.58
C ASN A 150 26.26 33.52 9.57
N SER A 151 27.46 33.09 9.15
CA SER A 151 28.65 33.88 9.43
C SER A 151 29.75 33.57 8.43
N VAL A 152 30.07 34.62 7.70
CA VAL A 152 31.19 34.78 6.78
C VAL A 152 32.46 35.05 7.61
N ASN A 153 33.56 34.41 7.20
CA ASN A 153 34.97 34.79 7.33
C ASN A 153 35.82 34.51 8.60
N ASN A 154 36.92 33.78 8.31
CA ASN A 154 38.33 33.96 8.72
C ASN A 154 38.86 33.16 9.95
N ILE A 155 40.01 32.45 10.00
CA ILE A 155 41.22 32.12 9.18
C ILE A 155 41.88 30.92 9.95
N THR A 156 42.45 29.84 9.37
CA THR A 156 43.86 29.62 8.92
C THR A 156 43.91 28.27 8.17
N ALA A 157 44.16 28.26 6.87
CA ALA A 157 45.46 27.98 6.24
C ALA A 157 45.74 26.47 6.00
N GLU A 158 45.75 26.14 4.69
CA GLU A 158 46.43 24.99 4.06
C GLU A 158 45.79 23.60 4.17
N ASN A 159 44.82 23.31 3.28
CA ASN A 159 45.05 22.40 2.15
C ASN A 159 43.76 22.14 1.32
N ARG A 160 43.86 22.45 0.03
CA ARG A 160 43.13 21.89 -1.13
C ARG A 160 41.68 21.37 -0.90
N THR A 161 40.69 22.12 -1.39
CA THR A 161 39.94 21.68 -2.59
C THR A 161 39.14 22.84 -3.20
N THR A 162 39.36 23.02 -4.49
CA THR A 162 38.71 23.94 -5.41
C THR A 162 37.28 23.49 -5.73
N ASN A 163 36.30 24.39 -5.56
CA ASN A 163 35.16 24.67 -6.44
C ASN A 163 34.69 23.51 -7.36
N ARG A 164 33.65 22.77 -6.94
CA ARG A 164 32.90 21.82 -7.81
C ARG A 164 31.38 21.83 -7.58
N GLU A 165 30.80 22.92 -7.04
CA GLU A 165 29.36 22.97 -6.76
C GLU A 165 28.50 23.47 -7.94
N ASP A 166 29.12 24.01 -8.99
CA ASP A 166 28.42 24.55 -10.18
C ASP A 166 28.37 23.60 -11.39
N GLN A 167 28.82 22.35 -11.27
CA GLN A 167 28.72 21.38 -12.36
C GLN A 167 27.39 20.62 -12.32
N PRO A 168 26.70 20.46 -13.48
CA PRO A 168 25.40 19.76 -13.55
C PRO A 168 25.48 18.32 -12.99
N ASP A 169 26.63 17.65 -13.13
CA ASP A 169 26.84 16.31 -12.59
C ASP A 169 26.89 16.24 -11.05
N GLY A 170 27.28 17.32 -10.37
CA GLY A 170 27.29 17.38 -8.90
C GLY A 170 25.89 17.41 -8.29
N LYS A 171 24.97 18.15 -8.92
CA LYS A 171 23.56 18.20 -8.51
C LYS A 171 22.86 16.87 -8.76
N VAL A 172 23.10 16.25 -9.92
CA VAL A 172 22.55 14.92 -10.25
C VAL A 172 23.01 13.90 -9.21
N LEU A 173 24.31 13.88 -8.87
CA LEU A 173 24.85 12.96 -7.88
C LEU A 173 24.17 13.14 -6.50
N ASN A 174 24.00 14.39 -6.05
CA ASN A 174 23.32 14.68 -4.79
C ASN A 174 21.88 14.12 -4.78
N ILE A 175 21.08 14.41 -5.82
CA ILE A 175 19.71 13.90 -5.90
C ILE A 175 19.69 12.36 -5.99
N CYS A 176 20.56 11.74 -6.79
CA CYS A 176 20.66 10.29 -6.86
C CYS A 176 20.97 9.67 -5.49
N THR A 177 21.92 10.21 -4.74
CA THR A 177 22.25 9.68 -3.41
C THR A 177 21.08 9.78 -2.42
N MET A 178 20.28 10.84 -2.51
CA MET A 178 19.08 10.99 -1.69
C MET A 178 18.02 9.94 -2.07
N PHE A 179 17.78 9.74 -3.36
CA PHE A 179 16.88 8.69 -3.84
C PHE A 179 17.35 7.30 -3.41
N GLU A 180 18.62 6.95 -3.57
CA GLU A 180 19.15 5.64 -3.18
C GLU A 180 18.97 5.36 -1.68
N ARG A 181 19.18 6.39 -0.84
CA ARG A 181 18.97 6.29 0.61
C ARG A 181 17.50 6.00 0.94
N GLU A 182 16.57 6.75 0.36
CA GLU A 182 15.14 6.59 0.63
C GLU A 182 14.56 5.30 0.01
N PHE A 183 15.11 4.85 -1.12
CA PHE A 183 14.72 3.60 -1.78
C PHE A 183 15.40 2.37 -1.20
N ALA A 184 16.43 2.54 -0.36
CA ALA A 184 17.26 1.47 0.18
C ALA A 184 17.81 0.50 -0.89
N ARG A 185 18.05 1.02 -2.11
CA ARG A 185 18.64 0.28 -3.24
C ARG A 185 19.36 1.25 -4.18
N PRO A 186 20.36 0.76 -4.94
CA PRO A 186 20.94 1.55 -6.02
C PRO A 186 19.90 1.86 -7.11
N LEU A 187 20.06 3.01 -7.76
CA LEU A 187 19.21 3.40 -8.88
C LEU A 187 19.63 2.68 -10.17
N SER A 188 18.62 2.31 -10.97
CA SER A 188 18.84 1.84 -12.34
C SER A 188 19.35 2.99 -13.22
N PRO A 189 20.15 2.71 -14.27
CA PRO A 189 20.53 3.72 -15.27
C PRO A 189 19.34 4.51 -15.83
N MET A 190 18.17 3.87 -15.99
CA MET A 190 16.96 4.53 -16.46
C MET A 190 16.36 5.50 -15.43
N GLU A 191 16.55 5.22 -14.13
CA GLU A 191 16.07 6.06 -13.05
C GLU A 191 16.98 7.28 -12.86
N VAL A 192 18.29 7.09 -13.01
CA VAL A 192 19.27 8.19 -13.05
C VAL A 192 18.97 9.13 -14.22
N GLU A 193 18.68 8.59 -15.41
CA GLU A 193 18.29 9.39 -16.57
C GLU A 193 16.99 10.17 -16.32
N ARG A 194 16.02 9.57 -15.63
CA ARG A 194 14.79 10.26 -15.25
C ARG A 194 15.06 11.44 -14.31
N ILE A 195 15.98 11.29 -13.35
CA ILE A 195 16.40 12.38 -12.46
C ILE A 195 17.07 13.50 -13.26
N ARG A 196 17.91 13.17 -14.25
CA ARG A 196 18.53 14.16 -15.14
C ARG A 196 17.45 14.96 -15.87
N GLN A 197 16.46 14.28 -16.45
CA GLN A 197 15.35 14.96 -17.13
C GLN A 197 14.59 15.90 -16.18
N TRP A 198 14.27 15.46 -14.96
CA TRP A 198 13.59 16.34 -14.00
C TRP A 198 14.44 17.55 -13.63
N LEU A 199 15.77 17.42 -13.51
CA LEU A 199 16.66 18.53 -13.19
C LEU A 199 16.80 19.56 -14.33
N GLU A 200 16.43 19.20 -15.57
CA GLU A 200 16.35 20.15 -16.69
C GLU A 200 15.06 20.99 -16.64
N GLU A 201 13.96 20.40 -16.16
CA GLU A 201 12.63 21.00 -16.21
C GLU A 201 12.19 21.63 -14.88
N VAL A 202 12.69 21.13 -13.75
CA VAL A 202 12.22 21.44 -12.40
C VAL A 202 13.41 21.68 -11.48
N ASP A 203 13.30 22.68 -10.60
CA ASP A 203 14.34 22.94 -9.62
C ASP A 203 14.48 21.76 -8.63
N SER A 204 15.74 21.48 -8.28
CA SER A 204 16.17 20.40 -7.38
C SER A 204 15.40 20.35 -6.06
N VAL A 205 15.01 21.51 -5.53
CA VAL A 205 14.24 21.63 -4.29
C VAL A 205 12.85 21.00 -4.42
N LEU A 206 12.17 21.18 -5.56
CA LEU A 206 10.86 20.56 -5.78
C LEU A 206 11.00 19.05 -6.00
N ILE A 207 12.05 18.60 -6.68
CA ILE A 207 12.30 17.16 -6.87
C ILE A 207 12.47 16.46 -5.52
N MET A 208 13.23 17.09 -4.61
CA MET A 208 13.41 16.60 -3.23
C MET A 208 12.10 16.62 -2.44
N GLU A 209 11.27 17.65 -2.60
CA GLU A 209 9.98 17.72 -1.89
C GLU A 209 8.97 16.71 -2.45
N ALA A 210 8.98 16.44 -3.76
CA ALA A 210 8.16 15.38 -4.37
C ALA A 210 8.61 13.99 -3.91
N LEU A 211 9.92 13.73 -3.84
CA LEU A 211 10.49 12.52 -3.24
C LEU A 211 10.01 12.36 -1.79
N ARG A 212 10.15 13.41 -0.98
CA ARG A 212 9.72 13.42 0.42
C ARG A 212 8.24 13.06 0.55
N ARG A 213 7.36 13.64 -0.27
CA ARG A 213 5.92 13.33 -0.28
C ARG A 213 5.64 11.89 -0.70
N ALA A 214 6.35 11.38 -1.69
CA ALA A 214 6.24 9.98 -2.12
C ALA A 214 6.63 9.01 -1.00
N VAL A 215 7.70 9.30 -0.26
CA VAL A 215 8.14 8.54 0.91
C VAL A 215 7.12 8.60 2.05
N LEU A 216 6.61 9.80 2.36
CA LEU A 216 5.57 9.99 3.39
C LEU A 216 4.27 9.23 3.07
N MET A 217 3.92 9.13 1.79
CA MET A 217 2.75 8.40 1.31
C MET A 217 3.01 6.89 1.11
N GLY A 218 4.22 6.40 1.40
CA GLY A 218 4.62 5.01 1.19
C GLY A 218 4.65 4.58 -0.28
N LYS A 219 4.58 5.53 -1.22
CA LYS A 219 4.53 5.28 -2.67
C LYS A 219 5.88 5.59 -3.29
N ASN A 220 6.86 4.78 -2.93
CA ASN A 220 8.24 4.99 -3.36
C ASN A 220 8.49 4.47 -4.78
N ASN A 221 7.84 5.10 -5.77
CA ASN A 221 8.04 4.80 -7.18
C ASN A 221 8.13 6.07 -8.00
N PHE A 222 8.99 6.04 -9.03
CA PHE A 222 9.24 7.18 -9.91
C PHE A 222 7.97 7.68 -10.61
N ARG A 223 7.00 6.80 -10.93
CA ARG A 223 5.73 7.20 -11.56
C ARG A 223 4.90 8.12 -10.67
N TYR A 224 4.90 7.88 -9.36
CA TYR A 224 4.17 8.70 -8.40
C TYR A 224 4.84 10.05 -8.19
N ILE A 225 6.17 10.07 -8.11
CA ILE A 225 6.97 11.31 -8.05
C ILE A 225 6.75 12.14 -9.33
N ASP A 226 6.77 11.50 -10.49
CA ASP A 226 6.48 12.13 -11.79
C ASP A 226 5.09 12.79 -11.81
N ALA A 227 4.07 12.10 -11.28
CA ALA A 227 2.71 12.63 -11.20
C ALA A 227 2.61 13.88 -10.31
N ILE A 228 3.33 13.90 -9.18
CA ILE A 228 3.40 15.07 -8.29
C ILE A 228 4.06 16.25 -9.02
N LEU A 229 5.20 16.00 -9.67
CA LEU A 229 5.95 17.04 -10.38
C LEU A 229 5.14 17.60 -11.57
N MET A 230 4.46 16.75 -12.34
CA MET A 230 3.57 17.16 -13.43
C MET A 230 2.39 18.00 -12.92
N GLU A 231 1.80 17.63 -11.78
CA GLU A 231 0.72 18.40 -11.17
C GLU A 231 1.20 19.79 -10.74
N TRP A 232 2.40 19.89 -10.16
CA TRP A 232 3.00 21.17 -9.77
C TRP A 232 3.34 22.05 -10.98
N GLN A 233 3.91 21.46 -12.04
CA GLN A 233 4.23 22.16 -13.27
C GLN A 233 2.95 22.68 -13.96
N LYS A 234 1.88 21.88 -13.99
CA LYS A 234 0.57 22.28 -14.51
C LYS A 234 -0.05 23.45 -13.75
N ASN A 235 0.15 23.49 -12.42
CA ASN A 235 -0.32 24.57 -11.56
C ASN A 235 0.71 25.71 -11.41
N LYS A 236 1.82 25.67 -12.16
CA LYS A 236 2.89 26.67 -12.16
C LYS A 236 3.50 26.92 -10.77
N LEU A 237 3.58 25.88 -9.94
CA LEU A 237 4.18 25.95 -8.61
C LEU A 237 5.70 25.83 -8.75
N THR A 238 6.42 26.88 -8.38
CA THR A 238 7.89 26.95 -8.54
C THR A 238 8.63 27.14 -7.23
N THR A 239 7.92 27.38 -6.13
CA THR A 239 8.51 27.52 -4.79
C THR A 239 7.82 26.63 -3.78
N LEU A 240 8.52 26.30 -2.69
CA LEU A 240 7.93 25.57 -1.57
C LEU A 240 6.71 26.30 -0.98
N GLN A 241 6.72 27.64 -0.98
CA GLN A 241 5.59 28.44 -0.51
C GLN A 241 4.36 28.31 -1.40
N ASP A 242 4.54 28.21 -2.72
CA ASP A 242 3.43 27.99 -3.65
C ASP A 242 2.78 26.62 -3.44
N ILE A 243 3.60 25.61 -3.15
CA ILE A 243 3.12 24.26 -2.85
C ILE A 243 2.32 24.26 -1.54
N GLU A 244 2.80 24.92 -0.48
CA GLU A 244 2.07 25.02 0.78
C GLU A 244 0.71 25.71 0.61
N ARG A 245 0.66 26.83 -0.12
CA ARG A 245 -0.59 27.53 -0.44
C ARG A 245 -1.54 26.67 -1.26
N TYR A 246 -1.01 25.95 -2.25
CA TYR A 246 -1.78 25.02 -3.07
C TYR A 246 -2.40 23.90 -2.22
N ASP A 247 -1.65 23.33 -1.28
CA ASP A 247 -2.13 22.30 -0.38
C ASP A 247 -3.22 22.81 0.57
N GLU A 248 -3.09 24.04 1.08
CA GLU A 248 -4.12 24.69 1.91
C GLU A 248 -5.42 24.89 1.14
N GLU A 249 -5.33 25.37 -0.11
CA GLU A 249 -6.49 25.51 -0.98
C GLU A 249 -7.13 24.17 -1.31
N PHE A 250 -6.32 23.14 -1.57
CA PHE A 250 -6.81 21.80 -1.85
C PHE A 250 -7.56 21.22 -0.65
N LYS A 251 -7.05 21.40 0.57
CA LYS A 251 -7.72 21.01 1.82
C LYS A 251 -9.04 21.77 2.01
N LYS A 252 -9.06 23.10 1.81
CA LYS A 252 -10.28 23.94 1.90
C LYS A 252 -11.34 23.56 0.86
N ARG A 253 -10.93 23.21 -0.36
CA ARG A 253 -11.84 22.71 -1.41
C ARG A 253 -12.44 21.35 -1.05
N ARG A 254 -11.65 20.47 -0.42
CA ARG A 254 -12.09 19.15 0.02
C ARG A 254 -13.06 19.21 1.21
N SER A 255 -12.85 20.13 2.16
CA SER A 255 -13.78 20.37 3.27
C SER A 255 -15.10 20.99 2.82
N ASN A 256 -15.08 21.94 1.87
CA ASN A 256 -16.31 22.58 1.36
C ASN A 256 -17.15 21.65 0.47
N ARG A 257 -16.54 20.67 -0.21
CA ARG A 257 -17.26 19.64 -0.99
C ARG A 257 -18.05 18.67 -0.11
N GLY A 258 -17.66 18.51 1.16
CA GLY A 258 -18.40 17.71 2.15
C GLY A 258 -19.64 18.39 2.73
N GLN A 259 -19.73 19.73 2.64
CA GLN A 259 -20.88 20.50 3.17
C GLN A 259 -21.93 20.83 2.10
N THR A 260 -21.63 20.74 0.81
CA THR A 260 -22.61 21.03 -0.27
C THR A 260 -23.48 19.81 -0.64
N SER A 261 -23.13 18.61 -0.18
CA SER A 261 -23.91 17.38 -0.36
C SER A 261 -24.99 17.15 0.72
N SER A 262 -24.97 17.90 1.83
CA SER A 262 -26.03 17.85 2.85
C SER A 262 -27.22 18.76 2.53
N ASN A 263 -27.04 19.82 1.73
CA ASN A 263 -28.11 20.79 1.44
C ASN A 263 -28.86 20.57 0.10
N LYS A 264 -28.55 19.50 -0.63
CA LYS A 264 -29.27 19.10 -1.87
C LYS A 264 -30.21 17.91 -1.70
N LYS A 265 -30.26 17.27 -0.52
CA LYS A 265 -31.15 16.14 -0.23
C LYS A 265 -32.51 16.54 0.36
N HIS A 266 -32.75 17.81 0.67
CA HIS A 266 -34.02 18.21 1.33
C HIS A 266 -35.18 18.48 0.37
N ASP A 267 -34.94 18.81 -0.91
CA ASP A 267 -36.00 19.23 -1.85
C ASP A 267 -36.55 18.12 -2.77
N GLN A 268 -36.04 16.88 -2.72
CA GLN A 268 -36.56 15.75 -3.51
C GLN A 268 -37.32 14.69 -2.69
N ASN A 269 -37.43 14.85 -1.37
CA ASN A 269 -38.00 13.82 -0.48
C ASN A 269 -39.53 13.90 -0.29
N ASN A 270 -40.24 14.84 -0.91
CA ASN A 270 -41.69 14.98 -0.68
C ASN A 270 -42.61 14.32 -1.72
N SER A 271 -42.09 13.69 -2.78
CA SER A 271 -42.93 13.00 -3.79
C SER A 271 -42.76 11.48 -3.84
N ALA A 272 -41.70 10.91 -3.25
CA ALA A 272 -41.45 9.46 -3.22
C ALA A 272 -42.05 8.75 -1.97
N GLN A 273 -42.45 9.51 -0.95
CA GLN A 273 -42.94 8.98 0.33
C GLN A 273 -44.31 8.27 0.22
N SER A 274 -45.06 8.49 -0.86
CA SER A 274 -46.42 7.93 -1.01
C SER A 274 -46.44 6.53 -1.63
N SER A 275 -45.49 6.19 -2.51
CA SER A 275 -45.47 4.88 -3.20
C SER A 275 -44.76 3.78 -2.38
N ASP A 276 -43.81 4.15 -1.53
CA ASP A 276 -43.09 3.18 -0.68
C ASP A 276 -43.93 2.70 0.51
N ASN A 277 -44.87 3.52 0.99
CA ASN A 277 -45.79 3.12 2.07
C ASN A 277 -46.85 2.10 1.62
N GLU A 278 -47.22 2.08 0.34
CA GLU A 278 -48.12 1.05 -0.21
C GLU A 278 -47.38 -0.27 -0.44
N ARG A 279 -46.13 -0.23 -0.91
CA ARG A 279 -45.28 -1.41 -1.07
C ARG A 279 -44.94 -2.08 0.27
N LYS A 280 -44.68 -1.29 1.31
CA LYS A 280 -44.38 -1.80 2.65
C LYS A 280 -45.59 -2.49 3.30
N LYS A 281 -46.80 -1.93 3.11
CA LYS A 281 -48.06 -2.57 3.54
C LYS A 281 -48.38 -3.87 2.81
N LEU A 282 -48.01 -4.00 1.52
CA LEU A 282 -48.16 -5.25 0.77
C LEU A 282 -47.18 -6.33 1.20
N TYR A 283 -45.94 -5.95 1.56
CA TYR A 283 -44.94 -6.88 2.10
C TYR A 283 -45.33 -7.42 3.48
N ASP A 284 -45.83 -6.56 4.37
CA ASP A 284 -46.24 -6.96 5.73
C ASP A 284 -47.49 -7.86 5.73
N ALA A 285 -48.41 -7.67 4.76
CA ALA A 285 -49.61 -8.51 4.62
C ALA A 285 -49.31 -9.93 4.10
N LEU A 286 -48.20 -10.12 3.37
CA LEU A 286 -47.81 -11.41 2.80
C LEU A 286 -47.04 -12.30 3.80
N LEU A 287 -46.46 -11.71 4.85
CA LEU A 287 -45.69 -12.41 5.88
C LEU A 287 -46.54 -12.88 7.07
N MET A 288 -47.84 -12.54 7.10
CA MET A 288 -48.74 -12.87 8.21
C MET A 288 -49.98 -13.69 7.79
N SER A 289 -49.93 -14.39 6.65
CA SER A 289 -50.91 -15.41 6.27
C SER A 289 -50.24 -16.71 5.84
#